data_AF-A0A1V6H6E1-F1
#
_entry.id   AF-A0A1V6H6E1-F1
#
_cell.length_a   1.000
_cell.length_b   1.000
_cell.length_c   1.000
_cell.angle_alpha   90.00
_cell.angle_beta   90.00
_cell.angle_gamma   90.00
#
_symmetry.space_group_name_H-M   'P 1'
#
loop_
_entity.id
_entity.type
_entity.pdbx_description
1 polymer ?
#
loop_
_entity_poly.entity_id
_entity_poly.type
_entity_poly.pdbx_seq_one_letter_code
_entity_poly.pdbx_strand_id
1 'polypeptide(L)' 'MSDNKPIELDVRIVPPAEKHPTIFRTFDALGSGEQFILVNDHDPFPLRYQFEATRAGQFSWEYLESGPRVWRVAIGKS' A
#
# COMPACT_ATOMS: atom_id res chain seq x y z
N MET A 1 7.59 -10.77 -21.98
CA MET A 1 6.73 -10.08 -21.01
C MET A 1 7.50 -10.09 -19.72
N SER A 2 8.06 -8.96 -19.31
CA SER A 2 8.94 -8.95 -18.14
C SER A 2 8.12 -9.19 -16.89
N ASP A 3 8.48 -10.22 -16.12
CA ASP A 3 7.92 -10.51 -14.80
C ASP A 3 8.31 -9.40 -13.81
N ASN A 4 7.71 -8.21 -13.94
CA ASN A 4 7.89 -7.16 -12.95
C ASN A 4 6.95 -7.44 -11.79
N LYS A 5 7.39 -8.29 -10.85
CA LYS A 5 6.65 -8.53 -9.62
C LYS A 5 6.62 -7.23 -8.82
N PRO A 6 5.43 -6.72 -8.42
CA PRO A 6 5.33 -5.54 -7.56
C PRO A 6 6.16 -5.73 -6.28
N ILE A 7 6.81 -4.65 -5.84
CA ILE A 7 7.55 -4.64 -4.57
C ILE A 7 6.56 -4.90 -3.42
N GLU A 8 6.90 -5.79 -2.49
CA GLU A 8 6.12 -6.01 -1.28
C GLU A 8 6.69 -5.16 -0.13
N LEU A 9 5.84 -4.32 0.46
CA LEU A 9 6.14 -3.54 1.66
C LEU A 9 5.46 -4.18 2.88
N ASP A 10 6.23 -4.98 3.62
CA ASP A 10 5.78 -5.56 4.88
C ASP A 10 5.93 -4.58 6.03
N VAL A 11 4.81 -4.02 6.50
CA VAL A 11 4.81 -3.05 7.61
C VAL A 11 4.63 -3.70 8.97
N ARG A 12 4.52 -5.03 9.06
CA ARG A 12 4.45 -5.75 10.34
C ARG A 12 5.78 -5.67 11.10
N ILE A 13 6.88 -5.51 10.37
CA ILE A 13 8.23 -5.34 10.91
C ILE A 13 8.64 -3.87 11.10
N VAL A 14 7.81 -2.93 10.65
CA VAL A 14 8.08 -1.50 10.74
C VAL A 14 7.52 -0.96 12.07
N PRO A 15 8.28 -0.14 12.82
CA PRO A 15 7.78 0.48 14.05
C PRO A 15 6.46 1.22 13.82
N PRO A 16 5.48 1.16 14.75
CA PRO A 16 4.15 1.75 14.56
C PRO A 16 4.15 3.21 14.08
N ALA A 17 5.02 4.04 14.67
CA ALA A 17 5.16 5.45 14.31
C ALA A 17 5.69 5.66 12.87
N GLU A 18 6.45 4.70 12.34
CA GLU A 18 7.07 4.77 11.02
C GLU A 18 6.25 4.10 9.91
N LYS A 19 5.20 3.33 10.25
CA LYS A 19 4.38 2.61 9.26
C LYS A 19 3.79 3.57 8.23
N HIS A 20 2.98 4.54 8.67
CA HIS A 20 2.31 5.48 7.75
C HIS A 20 3.33 6.32 6.96
N PRO A 21 4.33 6.97 7.59
CA PRO A 21 5.36 7.70 6.84
C PRO A 21 6.05 6.85 5.77
N THR A 22 6.37 5.59 6.08
CA THR A 22 7.01 4.67 5.12
C THR A 22 6.09 4.34 3.95
N ILE A 23 4.81 4.07 4.21
CA ILE A 23 3.83 3.75 3.17
C ILE A 23 3.64 4.95 2.22
N PHE A 24 3.45 6.16 2.75
CA PHE A 24 3.27 7.36 1.92
C PHE A 24 4.53 7.71 1.13
N ARG A 25 5.73 7.60 1.74
CA ARG A 25 7.00 7.78 0.99
C ARG A 25 7.14 6.77 -0.14
N THR A 26 6.77 5.51 0.10
CA THR A 26 6.82 4.45 -0.91
C THR A 26 5.87 4.76 -2.06
N PHE A 27 4.64 5.18 -1.76
CA PHE A 27 3.67 5.60 -2.77
C PHE A 27 4.13 6.83 -3.57
N ASP A 28 4.61 7.87 -2.89
CA ASP A 28 5.01 9.12 -3.54
C ASP A 28 6.20 8.90 -4.50
N ALA A 29 7.06 7.91 -4.21
CA ALA A 29 8.18 7.50 -5.06
C ALA A 29 7.78 6.69 -6.31
N LEU A 30 6.55 6.19 -6.41
CA LEU A 30 6.07 5.49 -7.60
C LEU A 30 5.99 6.41 -8.82
N GLY A 31 6.28 5.85 -9.99
CA GLY A 31 5.84 6.37 -11.28
C GLY A 31 4.35 6.13 -11.53
N SER A 32 3.77 6.84 -12.50
CA SER A 32 2.40 6.58 -12.97
C SER A 32 2.33 5.18 -13.59
N GLY A 33 1.30 4.42 -13.21
CA GLY A 33 1.12 3.01 -13.58
C GLY A 33 1.89 2.01 -12.71
N GLU A 34 2.74 2.46 -11.80
CA GLU A 34 3.44 1.58 -10.85
C GLU A 34 2.63 1.33 -9.58
N GLN A 35 2.97 0.25 -8.88
CA GLN A 35 2.30 -0.16 -7.65
C GLN A 35 3.24 -0.95 -6.73
N PHE A 36 2.91 -0.97 -5.44
CA PHE A 36 3.49 -1.89 -4.45
C PHE A 36 2.39 -2.65 -3.72
N ILE A 37 2.75 -3.76 -3.08
CA ILE A 37 1.84 -4.56 -2.25
C ILE A 37 2.12 -4.24 -0.79
N LEU A 38 1.18 -3.60 -0.11
CA LEU A 38 1.19 -3.44 1.33
C LEU A 38 0.86 -4.78 2.00
N VAL A 39 1.69 -5.22 2.94
CA VAL A 39 1.41 -6.38 3.81
C VAL A 39 1.26 -5.92 5.26
N ASN A 40 0.10 -6.18 5.85
CA ASN A 40 -0.26 -5.72 7.20
C ASN A 40 -0.88 -6.84 8.05
N ASP A 41 -0.89 -6.65 9.37
CA ASP A 41 -1.48 -7.59 10.35
C ASP A 41 -2.98 -7.34 10.63
N HIS A 42 -3.54 -6.25 10.11
CA HIS A 42 -4.96 -5.89 10.21
C HIS A 42 -5.44 -5.19 8.94
N ASP A 43 -6.75 -5.00 8.81
CA ASP A 43 -7.36 -4.30 7.67
C ASP A 43 -6.84 -2.84 7.59
N PRO A 44 -6.19 -2.44 6.49
CA PRO A 44 -5.72 -1.07 6.29
C PRO A 44 -6.83 -0.08 5.90
N PHE A 45 -8.10 -0.38 6.16
CA PHE A 45 -9.24 0.51 5.87
C PHE A 45 -9.08 1.95 6.39
N PRO A 46 -8.58 2.23 7.62
CA PRO A 46 -8.32 3.61 8.05
C PRO A 46 -7.26 4.33 7.20
N LEU A 47 -6.24 3.59 6.73
CA LEU A 47 -5.21 4.12 5.86
C LEU A 47 -5.77 4.47 4.48
N ARG A 48 -6.71 3.67 3.95
CA ARG A 48 -7.40 3.98 2.68
C ARG A 48 -8.07 5.34 2.73
N TYR A 49 -8.77 5.67 3.81
CA TYR A 49 -9.36 7.00 3.96
C TYR A 49 -8.34 8.13 4.01
N GLN A 50 -7.17 7.88 4.60
CA GLN A 50 -6.08 8.85 4.59
C GLN A 50 -5.56 9.10 3.16
N PHE A 51 -5.50 8.06 2.32
CA PHE A 51 -5.22 8.20 0.88
C PHE A 51 -6.33 8.98 0.15
N GLU A 52 -7.60 8.66 0.39
CA GLU A 52 -8.74 9.39 -0.20
C GLU A 52 -8.70 10.88 0.15
N ALA A 53 -8.33 11.23 1.39
CA ALA A 53 -8.23 12.61 1.83
C ALA A 53 -7.01 13.37 1.27
N THR A 54 -5.89 12.69 0.98
CA THR A 54 -4.60 13.36 0.68
C THR A 54 -4.08 13.13 -0.73
N ARG A 55 -4.61 12.14 -1.45
CA ARG A 55 -4.21 11.71 -2.80
C ARG A 55 -5.42 11.40 -3.67
N ALA A 56 -6.57 12.03 -3.42
CA ALA A 56 -7.81 11.83 -4.18
C ALA A 56 -7.56 11.80 -5.69
N GLY A 57 -8.02 10.74 -6.36
CA GLY A 57 -7.89 10.55 -7.81
C GLY A 57 -6.48 10.20 -8.31
N GLN A 58 -5.49 10.04 -7.44
CA GLN A 58 -4.09 9.73 -7.81
C GLN A 58 -3.68 8.29 -7.49
N PHE A 59 -4.55 7.50 -6.84
CA PHE A 59 -4.22 6.15 -6.42
C PHE A 59 -5.31 5.13 -6.77
N SER A 60 -4.89 3.88 -6.91
CA SER A 60 -5.73 2.69 -6.93
C SER A 60 -5.56 1.88 -5.64
N TRP A 61 -6.58 1.10 -5.29
CA TRP A 61 -6.60 0.29 -4.07
C TRP A 61 -7.30 -1.04 -4.35
N GLU A 62 -6.55 -2.14 -4.31
CA GLU A 62 -7.06 -3.48 -4.58
C GLU A 62 -6.67 -4.43 -3.45
N TYR A 63 -7.65 -5.08 -2.83
CA TYR A 63 -7.38 -6.15 -1.86
C TYR A 63 -6.97 -7.42 -2.59
N LEU A 64 -5.77 -7.92 -2.29
CA LEU A 64 -5.26 -9.20 -2.79
C LEU A 64 -5.50 -10.33 -1.78
N GLU A 65 -5.53 -10.00 -0.48
CA GLU A 65 -5.83 -10.93 0.62
C GLU A 65 -6.50 -10.18 1.77
N SER A 66 -7.58 -10.74 2.30
CA SER A 66 -8.43 -10.10 3.32
C SER A 66 -8.49 -10.88 4.64
N GLY A 67 -7.33 -11.11 5.26
CA GLY A 67 -7.25 -11.63 6.62
C GLY A 67 -7.71 -13.09 6.80
N PRO A 68 -7.79 -13.58 8.06
CA PRO A 68 -7.55 -12.85 9.31
C PRO A 68 -6.08 -12.76 9.73
N ARG A 69 -5.18 -13.53 9.10
CA ARG A 69 -3.77 -13.60 9.49
C ARG A 69 -2.90 -12.54 8.82
N VAL A 70 -3.21 -12.22 7.57
CA VAL A 70 -2.46 -11.28 6.75
C VAL A 70 -3.43 -10.51 5.87
N TRP A 71 -3.18 -9.22 5.71
CA TRP A 71 -3.88 -8.37 4.77
C TRP A 71 -2.90 -7.91 3.71
N ARG A 72 -3.27 -8.10 2.44
CA ARG A 72 -2.46 -7.70 1.29
C ARG A 72 -3.26 -6.75 0.41
N VAL A 73 -2.71 -5.59 0.14
CA VAL A 73 -3.34 -4.58 -0.70
C VAL A 73 -2.35 -4.09 -1.75
N ALA A 74 -2.73 -4.15 -3.02
CA ALA A 74 -2.03 -3.45 -4.09
C ALA A 74 -2.44 -1.98 -4.07
N ILE A 75 -1.45 -1.09 -3.93
CA ILE A 75 -1.61 0.36 -3.95
C ILE A 75 -0.82 0.89 -5.14
N GLY A 76 -1.52 1.41 -6.14
CA GLY A 76 -0.92 1.91 -7.37
C GLY A 76 -1.10 3.40 -7.55
N LYS A 77 -0.20 4.04 -8.31
CA LYS A 77 -0.28 5.46 -8.66
C LYS A 77 -0.83 5.61 -10.08
N SER A 78 -1.88 6.41 -10.23
CA SER A 78 -2.52 6.72 -11.54
C SER A 78 -1.79 7.86 -12.24
#